data_AF-A0ABD0QBT8-F1
#
_entry.id   AF-A0ABD0QBT8-F1
#
_cell.length_a   1.000
_cell.length_b   1.000
_cell.length_c   1.000
_cell.angle_alpha   90.00
_cell.angle_beta   90.00
_cell.angle_gamma   90.00
#
_symmetry.space_group_name_H-M   'P 1'
#
loop_
_entity.id
_entity.type
_entity.pdbx_description
1 polymer ?
#
loop_
_entity_poly.entity_id
_entity_poly.type
_entity_poly.pdbx_seq_one_letter_code
_entity_poly.pdbx_strand_id
1 'polypeptide(L)'
;MLIIKPLPFSVCVEMLEGHHGPITGIHCHTAAGPVDFSHLFLTASFDWTVKLWSTKNNKPLYSFEDNSDYVYDVMWSPVHPALFACVDGLGRIDLWNLNNDTE
;
A
#
# COMPACT_ATOMS: atom_id res chain seq x y z
N MET A 1 15.60 -7.84 38.98
CA MET A 1 14.15 -8.08 38.85
C MET A 1 13.65 -7.27 37.66
N LEU A 2 13.49 -7.91 36.49
CA LEU A 2 12.92 -7.25 35.31
C LEU A 2 11.40 -7.25 35.48
N ILE A 3 10.81 -6.07 35.66
CA ILE A 3 9.36 -5.91 35.63
C ILE A 3 8.95 -5.93 34.17
N ILE A 4 8.47 -7.07 33.69
CA ILE A 4 7.76 -7.17 32.43
C ILE A 4 6.42 -6.46 32.67
N LYS A 5 6.29 -5.19 32.25
CA LYS A 5 4.99 -4.53 32.25
C LYS A 5 4.07 -5.33 31.31
N PRO A 6 2.82 -5.65 31.71
CA PRO A 6 1.88 -6.27 30.80
C PRO A 6 1.72 -5.37 29.58
N LEU A 7 2.05 -5.90 28.40
CA LEU A 7 1.84 -5.21 27.13
C LEU A 7 0.32 -4.93 27.03
N PRO A 8 -0.09 -3.71 26.66
CA PRO A 8 -1.51 -3.41 26.50
C PRO A 8 -2.12 -4.40 25.50
N PHE A 9 -3.33 -4.87 25.80
CA PHE A 9 -4.12 -5.66 24.85
C PHE A 9 -4.11 -4.95 23.49
N SER A 10 -3.80 -5.67 22.42
CA SER A 10 -3.82 -5.11 21.07
C SER A 10 -5.24 -4.66 20.73
N VAL A 11 -5.46 -3.36 20.63
CA VAL A 11 -6.74 -2.75 20.24
C VAL A 11 -6.62 -2.26 18.80
N CYS A 12 -7.67 -2.49 17.99
CA CYS A 12 -7.77 -1.88 16.67
C CYS A 12 -7.85 -0.35 16.81
N VAL A 13 -6.86 0.36 16.28
CA VAL A 13 -6.77 1.82 16.43
C VAL A 13 -7.58 2.54 15.34
N GLU A 14 -7.61 1.99 14.13
CA GLU A 14 -8.25 2.62 12.97
C GLU A 14 -8.69 1.57 11.95
N MET A 15 -9.79 1.85 11.25
CA MET A 15 -10.27 1.09 10.10
C MET A 15 -10.35 2.04 8.91
N LEU A 16 -9.65 1.68 7.83
CA LEU A 16 -9.58 2.48 6.61
C LEU A 16 -10.54 1.91 5.57
N GLU A 17 -11.52 2.71 5.17
CA GLU A 17 -12.53 2.34 4.19
C GLU A 17 -12.23 3.01 2.85
N GLY A 18 -12.26 2.25 1.75
CA GLY A 18 -12.09 2.82 0.42
C GLY A 18 -12.05 1.82 -0.73
N HIS A 19 -11.64 0.57 -0.50
CA HIS A 19 -11.79 -0.49 -1.49
C HIS A 19 -13.23 -1.01 -1.54
N HIS A 20 -13.68 -1.38 -2.74
CA HIS A 20 -15.01 -1.94 -3.01
C HIS A 20 -14.97 -3.47 -3.19
N GLY A 21 -13.84 -4.08 -2.87
CA GLY A 21 -13.62 -5.52 -2.94
C GLY A 21 -12.62 -5.99 -1.89
N PRO A 22 -12.44 -7.31 -1.75
CA PRO A 22 -11.40 -7.88 -0.89
C PRO A 22 -10.03 -7.27 -1.18
N ILE A 23 -9.30 -6.94 -0.11
CA ILE A 23 -7.90 -6.51 -0.19
C ILE A 23 -7.04 -7.76 -0.28
N THR A 24 -6.22 -7.85 -1.31
CA THR A 24 -5.41 -9.03 -1.66
C THR A 24 -3.96 -8.89 -1.23
N GLY A 25 -3.45 -7.65 -1.21
CA GLY A 25 -2.08 -7.34 -0.84
C GLY A 25 -2.00 -6.01 -0.10
N ILE A 26 -1.01 -5.90 0.77
CA ILE A 26 -0.62 -4.66 1.44
C ILE A 26 0.90 -4.60 1.49
N HIS A 27 1.48 -3.45 1.19
CA HIS A 27 2.92 -3.27 1.27
C HIS A 27 3.25 -1.88 1.78
N CYS A 28 3.87 -1.82 2.96
CA CYS A 28 4.38 -0.56 3.51
C CYS A 28 5.56 -0.05 2.70
N HIS A 29 5.74 1.26 2.66
CA HIS A 29 6.95 1.85 2.11
C HIS A 29 8.16 1.39 2.93
N THR A 30 9.16 0.82 2.26
CA THR A 30 10.34 0.22 2.90
C THR A 30 11.65 0.95 2.58
N ALA A 31 11.62 1.96 1.71
CA ALA A 31 12.86 2.53 1.22
C ALA A 31 13.56 3.33 2.32
N ALA A 32 14.79 2.92 2.65
CA ALA A 32 15.65 3.62 3.57
C ALA A 32 16.31 4.81 2.84
N GLY A 33 15.97 6.02 3.26
CA GLY A 33 16.48 7.24 2.65
C GLY A 33 16.56 8.40 3.65
N PRO A 34 17.04 9.58 3.20
CA PRO A 34 17.10 10.78 4.05
C PRO A 34 15.71 11.33 4.43
N VAL A 35 14.67 10.92 3.70
CA VAL A 35 13.27 11.30 3.95
C VAL A 35 12.51 10.07 4.44
N ASP A 36 11.76 10.24 5.54
CA ASP A 36 10.94 9.18 6.12
C ASP A 36 9.56 9.11 5.45
N PHE A 37 9.29 7.97 4.84
CA PHE A 37 8.02 7.66 4.19
C PHE A 37 7.31 6.47 4.84
N SER A 38 7.69 6.05 6.05
CA SER A 38 7.08 4.92 6.78
C SER A 38 5.58 5.05 7.03
N HIS A 39 5.03 6.26 6.89
CA HIS A 39 3.60 6.53 6.95
C HIS A 39 2.85 6.13 5.67
N LEU A 40 3.53 5.85 4.56
CA LEU A 40 2.93 5.47 3.29
C LEU A 40 2.85 3.95 3.13
N PHE A 41 1.77 3.48 2.53
CA PHE A 41 1.60 2.06 2.18
C PHE A 41 0.65 1.91 0.99
N LEU A 42 0.79 0.79 0.27
CA LEU A 42 -0.09 0.40 -0.82
C LEU A 42 -1.02 -0.72 -0.40
N THR A 43 -2.18 -0.78 -1.03
CA THR A 43 -3.07 -1.94 -0.99
C THR A 43 -3.50 -2.33 -2.41
N ALA A 44 -3.62 -3.62 -2.67
CA ALA A 44 -4.17 -4.18 -3.90
C ALA A 44 -5.55 -4.80 -3.61
N SER A 45 -6.43 -4.84 -4.60
CA SER A 45 -7.78 -5.37 -4.41
C SER A 45 -8.38 -6.02 -5.66
N PHE A 46 -9.39 -6.86 -5.41
CA PHE A 46 -10.31 -7.37 -6.43
C PHE A 46 -11.26 -6.31 -6.99
N ASP A 47 -11.25 -5.07 -6.50
CA ASP A 47 -11.94 -3.95 -7.17
C ASP A 47 -11.16 -3.36 -8.36
N TRP A 48 -10.13 -4.07 -8.83
CA TRP A 48 -9.24 -3.68 -9.94
C TRP A 48 -8.35 -2.46 -9.64
N THR A 49 -8.30 -2.01 -8.38
CA THR A 49 -7.49 -0.85 -8.01
C THR A 49 -6.31 -1.23 -7.11
N VAL A 50 -5.24 -0.45 -7.26
CA VAL A 50 -4.23 -0.28 -6.21
C VAL A 50 -4.48 1.07 -5.57
N LYS A 51 -4.39 1.18 -4.24
CA LYS A 51 -4.55 2.46 -3.54
C LYS A 51 -3.30 2.81 -2.75
N LEU A 52 -2.92 4.08 -2.82
CA LEU A 52 -1.87 4.67 -1.98
C LEU A 52 -2.51 5.30 -0.76
N TRP A 53 -1.99 4.97 0.42
CA TRP A 53 -2.49 5.44 1.69
C TRP A 53 -1.40 6.15 2.49
N SER A 54 -1.85 6.92 3.47
CA SER A 54 -1.02 7.51 4.52
C SER A 54 -1.65 7.22 5.87
N THR A 55 -0.87 6.79 6.85
CA THR A 55 -1.33 6.62 8.25
C THR A 55 -1.74 7.94 8.93
N LYS A 56 -1.54 9.06 8.25
CA LYS A 56 -1.95 10.40 8.71
C LYS A 56 -3.33 10.80 8.19
N ASN A 57 -3.88 10.05 7.24
CA ASN A 57 -5.13 10.36 6.54
C ASN A 57 -6.05 9.14 6.55
N ASN A 58 -7.34 9.35 6.80
CA ASN A 58 -8.35 8.28 6.82
C ASN A 58 -8.90 7.91 5.43
N LYS A 59 -8.34 8.48 4.35
CA LYS A 59 -8.75 8.29 2.97
C LYS A 59 -7.53 7.98 2.11
N PRO A 60 -7.71 7.24 0.99
CA PRO A 60 -6.60 6.99 0.09
C PRO A 60 -6.11 8.32 -0.49
N LEU A 61 -4.79 8.48 -0.56
CA LEU A 61 -4.14 9.60 -1.23
C LEU A 61 -4.36 9.54 -2.75
N TYR A 62 -4.36 8.33 -3.30
CA TYR A 62 -4.52 8.09 -4.72
C TYR A 62 -5.08 6.69 -5.01
N SER A 63 -5.72 6.53 -6.17
CA SER A 63 -6.29 5.28 -6.69
C SER A 63 -5.73 5.04 -8.10
N PHE A 64 -5.00 3.94 -8.28
CA PHE A 64 -4.47 3.50 -9.58
C PHE A 64 -5.44 2.50 -10.19
N GLU A 65 -6.05 2.86 -11.33
CA GLU A 65 -7.22 2.18 -11.88
C GLU A 65 -6.98 1.61 -13.30
N ASP A 66 -5.72 1.53 -13.74
CA ASP A 66 -5.36 1.05 -15.07
C ASP A 66 -5.33 -0.50 -15.21
N ASN A 67 -5.45 -1.23 -14.10
CA ASN A 67 -5.46 -2.70 -14.12
C ASN A 67 -6.70 -3.21 -14.85
N SER A 68 -6.55 -4.29 -15.61
CA SER A 68 -7.62 -4.81 -16.47
C SER A 68 -8.36 -6.02 -15.87
N ASP A 69 -7.97 -6.45 -14.66
CA ASP A 69 -8.58 -7.54 -13.90
C ASP A 69 -8.18 -7.45 -12.41
N TYR A 70 -8.57 -8.43 -11.59
CA TYR A 70 -8.25 -8.53 -10.17
C TYR A 70 -6.75 -8.38 -9.90
N VAL A 71 -6.41 -7.43 -9.02
CA VAL A 71 -5.02 -7.23 -8.59
C VAL A 71 -4.73 -8.22 -7.47
N TYR A 72 -3.74 -9.09 -7.67
CA TYR A 72 -3.42 -10.15 -6.71
C TYR A 72 -2.36 -9.75 -5.69
N ASP A 73 -1.44 -8.87 -6.09
CA ASP A 73 -0.35 -8.43 -5.23
C ASP A 73 0.15 -7.04 -5.63
N VAL A 74 0.79 -6.36 -4.67
CA VAL A 74 1.45 -5.08 -4.86
C VAL A 74 2.70 -5.01 -3.98
N MET A 75 3.81 -4.53 -4.54
CA MET A 75 5.04 -4.34 -3.79
C MET A 75 5.73 -3.04 -4.14
N TRP A 76 6.16 -2.32 -3.11
CA TRP A 76 7.10 -1.22 -3.28
C TRP A 76 8.47 -1.72 -3.69
N SER A 77 9.19 -0.90 -4.47
CA SER A 77 10.61 -1.14 -4.70
C SER A 77 11.37 -0.98 -3.38
N PRO A 78 12.24 -1.94 -3.01
CA PRO A 78 13.06 -1.84 -1.82
C PRO A 78 14.24 -0.86 -1.99
N VAL A 79 14.47 -0.36 -3.21
CA VAL A 79 15.62 0.50 -3.55
C VAL A 79 15.16 1.88 -4.01
N HIS A 80 14.09 1.96 -4.82
CA HIS A 80 13.65 3.23 -5.38
C HIS A 80 12.34 3.72 -4.71
N PRO A 81 12.37 4.81 -3.93
CA PRO A 81 11.27 5.26 -3.07
C PRO A 81 10.05 5.85 -3.81
N ALA A 82 9.95 5.66 -5.12
CA ALA A 82 8.82 6.13 -5.92
C ALA A 82 8.31 5.04 -6.87
N LEU A 83 8.95 3.86 -6.88
CA LEU A 83 8.58 2.77 -7.75
C LEU A 83 7.82 1.71 -6.97
N PHE A 84 6.78 1.17 -7.58
CA PHE A 84 6.11 -0.03 -7.11
C PHE A 84 5.60 -0.83 -8.31
N ALA A 85 5.33 -2.12 -8.10
CA ALA A 85 4.74 -2.98 -9.11
C ALA A 85 3.50 -3.70 -8.55
N CYS A 86 2.55 -3.98 -9.42
CA CYS A 86 1.39 -4.83 -9.14
C CYS A 86 1.16 -5.83 -10.26
N VAL A 87 0.40 -6.88 -9.97
CA VAL A 87 0.10 -7.96 -10.92
C VAL A 87 -1.39 -8.27 -10.96
N ASP A 88 -1.92 -8.54 -12.15
CA ASP A 88 -3.34 -8.81 -12.37
C ASP A 88 -3.63 -10.24 -12.92
N GLY A 89 -4.91 -10.58 -13.01
CA GLY A 89 -5.40 -11.88 -13.51
C GLY A 89 -5.20 -12.15 -14.99
N LEU A 90 -4.87 -11.13 -15.77
CA LEU A 90 -4.53 -11.29 -17.19
C LEU A 90 -3.04 -11.59 -17.39
N GLY A 91 -2.27 -11.71 -16.30
CA GLY A 91 -0.84 -11.94 -16.34
C GLY A 91 -0.03 -10.69 -16.67
N ARG A 92 -0.60 -9.49 -16.45
CA ARG A 92 0.12 -8.23 -16.61
C ARG A 92 0.89 -7.89 -15.34
N ILE A 93 2.02 -7.22 -15.54
CA ILE A 93 2.78 -6.57 -14.47
C ILE A 93 2.82 -5.09 -14.82
N ASP A 94 2.24 -4.26 -13.97
CA ASP A 94 2.27 -2.82 -14.14
C ASP A 94 3.31 -2.22 -13.18
N LEU A 95 4.28 -1.49 -13.74
CA LEU A 95 5.33 -0.79 -12.99
C LEU A 95 5.00 0.70 -12.97
N TRP A 96 4.83 1.22 -11.76
CA TRP A 96 4.42 2.60 -11.52
C TRP A 96 5.57 3.43 -11.00
N ASN A 97 5.63 4.70 -11.43
CA ASN A 97 6.56 5.69 -10.91
C ASN A 97 5.80 6.93 -10.43
N LEU A 98 5.77 7.12 -9.11
CA LEU A 98 5.08 8.24 -8.46
C LEU A 98 5.66 9.63 -8.80
N ASN A 99 6.87 9.69 -9.38
CA ASN A 99 7.48 10.95 -9.78
C ASN A 99 7.10 11.37 -11.21
N ASN A 100 6.54 10.46 -12.01
CA ASN A 100 6.10 10.76 -13.35
C ASN A 100 4.59 10.92 -13.30
N ASP A 101 4.11 12.16 -13.48
CA ASP A 101 2.68 12.40 -13.66
C ASP A 101 2.18 11.57 -14.84
N THR A 102 1.15 10.76 -14.61
CA THR A 102 0.31 10.22 -15.67
C THR A 102 -0.62 11.36 -16.12
N GLU A 103 -0.27 12.03 -17.21
CA GLU A 103 -1.27 12.75 -18.01
C GLU A 103 -2.35 11.81 -18.52
#